data_AF-A0A0G4NJW5-F1
#
_entry.id   AF-A0A0G4NJW5-F1
#
_cell.length_a   1.000
_cell.length_b   1.000
_cell.length_c   1.000
_cell.angle_alpha   90.00
_cell.angle_beta   90.00
_cell.angle_gamma   90.00
#
_symmetry.space_group_name_H-M   'P 1'
#
loop_
_entity.id
_entity.type
_entity.pdbx_description
1 polymer ?
#
loop_
_entity_poly.entity_id
_entity_poly.type
_entity_poly.pdbx_seq_one_letter_code
_entity_poly.pdbx_strand_id
1 'polypeptide(L)'
;MREFMDYVRGAFYEATGWNRESSYSSLNSTADALLNFETPLGLRLTLSSLASPNFATSYQLGSVGVVDGSISYLYSSVPLRAYLTPQSERLPLSTLFQSYKP
;
A
#
# COMPACT_ATOMS: atom_id res chain seq x y z
N MET A 1 7.15 4.20 -0.87
CA MET A 1 6.24 3.32 -1.62
C MET A 1 5.03 3.08 -0.72
N ARG A 2 3.79 3.03 -1.21
CA ARG A 2 2.67 2.76 -0.29
C ARG A 2 2.80 1.36 0.29
N GLU A 3 2.75 1.26 1.61
CA GLU A 3 2.74 -0.02 2.28
C GLU A 3 1.46 -0.78 1.95
N PHE A 4 1.58 -2.10 1.82
CA PHE A 4 0.45 -2.96 1.44
C PHE A 4 -0.75 -2.79 2.37
N MET A 5 -0.49 -2.68 3.68
CA MET A 5 -1.54 -2.50 4.68
C MET A 5 -2.26 -1.17 4.55
N ASP A 6 -1.56 -0.09 4.20
CA ASP A 6 -2.19 1.22 3.97
C ASP A 6 -3.04 1.21 2.70
N TYR A 7 -2.62 0.47 1.67
CA TYR A 7 -3.41 0.27 0.46
C TYR A 7 -4.70 -0.51 0.75
N VAL A 8 -4.63 -1.63 1.48
CA VAL A 8 -5.80 -2.41 1.88
C VAL A 8 -6.76 -1.58 2.74
N ARG A 9 -6.22 -0.84 3.72
CA ARG A 9 -7.02 0.04 4.59
C ARG A 9 -7.72 1.13 3.77
N GLY A 10 -7.02 1.70 2.79
CA GLY A 10 -7.60 2.67 1.87
C GLY A 10 -8.79 2.08 1.10
N ALA A 11 -8.59 0.96 0.44
CA ALA A 11 -9.65 0.27 -0.32
C ALA A 11 -10.86 -0.09 0.56
N PHE A 12 -10.63 -0.46 1.83
CA PHE A 12 -11.71 -0.72 2.78
C PHE A 12 -12.51 0.54 3.13
N TYR A 13 -11.83 1.67 3.37
CA TYR A 13 -12.52 2.93 3.59
C TYR A 13 -13.33 3.40 2.37
N GLU A 14 -12.81 3.22 1.15
CA GLU A 14 -13.56 3.52 -0.07
C GLU A 14 -14.79 2.61 -0.23
N ALA A 15 -14.62 1.30 -0.02
CA ALA A 15 -15.70 0.32 -0.14
C ALA A 15 -16.81 0.53 0.91
N THR A 16 -16.48 1.09 2.08
CA THR A 16 -17.44 1.39 3.15
C THR A 16 -17.99 2.82 3.09
N GLY A 17 -17.48 3.67 2.19
CA GLY A 17 -17.83 5.09 2.14
C GLY A 17 -17.31 5.89 3.34
N TRP A 18 -16.31 5.38 4.05
CA TRP A 18 -15.73 6.05 5.22
C TRP A 18 -14.88 7.24 4.82
N ASN A 19 -15.20 8.42 5.36
CA ASN A 19 -14.41 9.62 5.10
C ASN A 19 -13.10 9.59 5.88
N ARG A 20 -11.98 9.33 5.18
CA ARG A 20 -10.63 9.34 5.76
C ARG A 20 -10.22 10.70 6.32
N GLU A 21 -10.78 11.80 5.78
CA GLU A 21 -10.40 13.16 6.13
C GLU A 21 -10.92 13.58 7.51
N SER A 22 -11.89 12.85 8.07
CA SER A 22 -12.38 13.07 9.43
C SER A 22 -11.50 12.39 10.50
N SER A 23 -10.43 11.70 10.11
CA SER A 23 -9.52 11.06 11.06
C SER A 23 -8.48 12.04 11.58
N TYR A 24 -8.23 12.06 12.88
CA TYR A 24 -7.15 12.87 13.47
C TYR A 24 -5.76 12.54 12.91
N SER A 25 -5.57 11.29 12.43
CA SER A 25 -4.32 10.86 11.81
C SER A 25 -4.05 11.48 10.43
N SER A 26 -5.06 12.05 9.74
CA SER A 26 -4.86 12.67 8.43
C SER A 26 -4.42 14.13 8.49
N LEU A 27 -4.55 14.80 9.64
CA LEU A 27 -4.25 16.23 9.80
C LEU A 27 -2.79 16.58 9.46
N ASN A 28 -1.85 15.70 9.81
CA ASN A 28 -0.43 15.91 9.51
C ASN A 28 0.08 15.03 8.35
N SER A 29 -0.81 14.32 7.65
CA SER A 29 -0.40 13.33 6.63
C SER A 29 0.35 13.96 5.46
N THR A 30 -0.06 15.15 5.02
CA THR A 30 0.60 15.89 3.93
C THR A 30 2.00 16.35 4.32
N ALA A 31 2.16 16.91 5.54
CA ALA A 31 3.45 17.39 6.00
C ALA A 31 4.43 16.23 6.25
N ASP A 32 3.95 15.14 6.84
CA ASP A 32 4.77 13.93 7.05
C ASP A 32 5.19 13.32 5.70
N ALA A 33 4.29 13.22 4.72
CA ALA A 33 4.62 12.66 3.41
C ALA A 33 5.60 13.53 2.59
N LEU A 34 5.67 14.84 2.85
CA LEU A 34 6.62 15.75 2.20
C LEU A 34 7.98 15.82 2.91
N LEU A 35 7.99 15.70 4.24
CA LEU A 35 9.20 15.90 5.05
C LEU A 35 9.89 14.58 5.42
N ASN A 36 9.15 13.48 5.49
CA ASN A 36 9.60 12.21 6.05
C ASN A 36 9.45 11.08 5.01
N PHE A 37 10.32 11.09 4.00
CA PHE A 37 10.39 10.03 3.01
C PHE A 37 11.69 9.22 3.17
N GLU A 38 11.55 7.89 3.29
CA GLU A 38 12.72 7.01 3.25
C GLU A 38 13.36 7.03 1.86
N THR A 39 14.65 7.34 1.80
CA THR A 39 15.44 7.21 0.58
C THR A 39 15.97 5.78 0.49
N PRO A 40 15.70 5.05 -0.61
CA PRO A 40 16.18 3.69 -0.75
C PRO A 40 17.71 3.69 -0.85
N LEU A 41 18.38 2.97 0.05
CA LEU A 41 19.82 2.72 0.01
C LEU A 41 20.09 1.49 -0.86
N GLY A 42 20.40 1.72 -2.13
CA GLY A 42 20.69 0.67 -3.11
C GLY A 42 19.45 0.16 -3.83
N LEU A 43 19.48 -1.12 -4.23
CA LEU A 43 18.42 -1.74 -5.01
C LEU A 43 17.53 -2.64 -4.12
N ARG A 44 16.22 -2.41 -4.17
CA ARG A 44 15.19 -3.19 -3.49
C ARG A 44 14.16 -3.68 -4.51
N LEU A 45 14.00 -4.99 -4.63
CA LEU A 45 13.03 -5.64 -5.49
C LEU A 45 11.97 -6.30 -4.61
N THR A 46 10.69 -6.01 -4.86
CA THR A 46 9.57 -6.62 -4.15
C THR A 46 8.76 -7.45 -5.14
N LEU A 47 8.68 -8.75 -4.91
CA LEU A 47 7.81 -9.67 -5.65
C LEU A 47 6.64 -10.08 -4.75
N SER A 48 5.42 -9.95 -5.24
CA SER A 48 4.22 -10.32 -4.49
C SER A 48 3.35 -11.23 -5.33
N SER A 49 2.74 -12.23 -4.71
CA SER A 49 1.85 -13.19 -5.36
C SER A 49 0.63 -13.48 -4.49
N LEU A 50 -0.53 -13.66 -5.11
CA LEU A 50 -1.76 -14.06 -4.44
C LEU A 50 -1.88 -15.58 -4.55
N ALA A 51 -1.46 -16.31 -3.51
CA ALA A 51 -1.46 -17.77 -3.54
C ALA A 51 -2.87 -18.37 -3.39
N SER A 52 -3.78 -17.68 -2.68
CA SER A 52 -5.20 -18.03 -2.55
C SER A 52 -6.06 -16.76 -2.47
N PRO A 53 -7.39 -16.81 -2.69
CA PRO A 53 -8.24 -15.61 -2.66
C PRO A 53 -8.12 -14.73 -1.42
N ASN A 54 -7.78 -15.32 -0.26
CA ASN A 54 -7.61 -14.64 1.03
C ASN A 54 -6.15 -14.61 1.51
N PHE A 55 -5.19 -15.11 0.72
CA PHE A 55 -3.81 -15.32 1.16
C PHE A 55 -2.82 -14.83 0.11
N ALA A 56 -1.98 -13.88 0.51
CA ALA A 56 -0.95 -13.30 -0.34
C ALA A 56 0.43 -13.45 0.31
N THR A 57 1.44 -13.74 -0.52
CA THR A 57 2.84 -13.85 -0.13
C THR A 57 3.63 -12.73 -0.80
N SER A 58 4.63 -12.19 -0.11
CA SER A 58 5.58 -11.25 -0.69
C SER A 58 7.02 -11.55 -0.29
N TYR A 59 7.93 -11.31 -1.21
CA TYR A 59 9.37 -11.50 -1.07
C TYR A 59 10.08 -10.21 -1.44
N GLN A 60 10.91 -9.71 -0.54
CA GLN A 60 11.72 -8.52 -0.71
C GLN A 60 13.19 -8.94 -0.81
N LEU A 61 13.82 -8.61 -1.93
CA LEU A 61 15.23 -8.82 -2.17
C LEU A 61 15.95 -7.47 -2.11
N GLY A 62 16.84 -7.30 -1.15
CA GLY A 62 17.73 -6.14 -1.03
C GLY A 62 19.12 -6.42 -1.59
N SER A 63 19.80 -5.36 -2.05
CA SER A 63 21.21 -5.42 -2.47
C SER A 63 22.17 -5.83 -1.35
N VAL A 64 21.76 -5.70 -0.09
CA VAL A 64 22.53 -6.07 1.11
C VAL A 64 22.00 -7.38 1.67
N GLY A 65 22.33 -8.50 1.02
CA GLY A 65 22.42 -9.86 1.58
C GLY A 65 21.22 -10.51 2.29
N VAL A 66 20.12 -9.80 2.53
CA VAL A 66 18.96 -10.30 3.29
C VAL A 66 17.75 -10.38 2.37
N VAL A 67 17.14 -11.56 2.37
CA VAL A 67 15.87 -11.83 1.69
C VAL A 67 14.79 -11.87 2.77
N ASP A 68 13.93 -10.87 2.78
CA ASP A 68 12.81 -10.78 3.71
C ASP A 68 11.54 -11.32 3.03
N GLY A 69 10.99 -12.40 3.55
CA GLY A 69 9.71 -12.96 3.12
C GLY A 69 8.61 -12.59 4.10
N SER A 70 7.43 -12.22 3.60
CA SER A 70 6.24 -12.03 4.43
C SER A 70 5.03 -12.75 3.85
N ILE A 71 4.16 -13.16 4.75
CA ILE A 71 2.91 -13.87 4.47
C ILE A 71 1.78 -13.05 5.06
N SER A 72 0.74 -12.82 4.27
CA SER A 72 -0.41 -12.00 4.67
C SER A 72 -1.72 -12.74 4.42
N TYR A 73 -2.63 -12.62 5.38
CA TYR A 73 -3.99 -13.13 5.30
C TYR A 73 -4.97 -11.96 5.37
N LEU A 74 -5.89 -11.88 4.41
CA LEU A 74 -6.89 -10.83 4.33
C LEU A 74 -8.27 -11.45 4.17
N TYR A 75 -9.16 -11.10 5.09
CA TYR A 75 -10.59 -11.39 5.01
C TYR A 75 -11.37 -10.10 5.28
N SER A 76 -12.41 -9.85 4.49
CA SER A 76 -13.31 -8.71 4.69
C SER A 76 -14.74 -9.13 4.37
N SER A 77 -15.69 -8.60 5.15
CA SER A 77 -17.12 -8.79 4.92
C SER A 77 -17.64 -8.02 3.70
N VAL A 78 -16.91 -6.99 3.26
CA VAL A 78 -17.27 -6.14 2.13
C VAL A 78 -16.48 -6.58 0.89
N PRO A 79 -17.07 -6.61 -0.32
CA PRO A 79 -16.38 -7.00 -1.54
C PRO A 79 -15.30 -5.99 -1.93
N LEU A 80 -14.08 -6.23 -1.44
CA LEU A 80 -12.89 -5.41 -1.64
C LEU A 80 -12.22 -5.57 -3.03
N ARG A 81 -12.57 -6.63 -3.77
CA ARG A 81 -11.88 -7.00 -5.04
C ARG A 81 -11.99 -5.91 -6.11
N ALA A 82 -13.09 -5.15 -6.13
CA ALA A 82 -13.27 -4.04 -7.06
C ALA A 82 -12.25 -2.90 -6.85
N TYR A 83 -11.81 -2.69 -5.61
CA TYR A 83 -10.90 -1.60 -5.22
C TYR A 83 -9.43 -2.04 -5.09
N LEU A 84 -9.19 -3.34 -4.91
CA LEU A 84 -7.85 -3.95 -4.81
C LEU A 84 -7.37 -4.58 -6.13
N THR A 85 -8.02 -4.30 -7.26
CA THR A 85 -7.60 -4.86 -8.55
C THR A 85 -6.21 -4.30 -8.92
N PRO A 86 -5.20 -5.16 -9.14
CA PRO A 86 -3.87 -4.70 -9.51
C PRO A 86 -3.90 -4.06 -10.89
N GLN A 87 -3.78 -2.74 -10.94
CA GLN A 87 -3.72 -1.95 -12.18
C GLN A 87 -2.31 -1.36 -12.38
N SER A 88 -1.26 -2.14 -12.11
CA SER A 88 0.13 -1.68 -12.25
C SER A 88 0.45 -1.12 -13.64
N GLU A 89 -0.21 -1.63 -14.68
CA GLU A 89 -0.05 -1.16 -16.07
C GLU A 89 -0.74 0.19 -16.35
N ARG A 90 -1.75 0.57 -15.56
CA ARG A 90 -2.64 1.71 -15.86
C ARG A 90 -2.61 2.81 -14.79
N LEU A 91 -2.01 2.58 -13.63
CA LEU A 91 -1.92 3.56 -12.55
C LEU A 91 -0.74 4.51 -12.79
N PRO A 92 -0.98 5.82 -13.02
CA PRO A 92 0.10 6.79 -13.10
C PRO A 92 0.80 6.91 -11.75
N LEU A 93 2.14 6.91 -11.75
CA LEU A 93 2.95 6.91 -10.52
C LEU A 93 2.57 8.04 -9.55
N SER A 94 2.17 9.21 -10.06
CA SER A 94 1.71 10.35 -9.26
C SER A 94 0.54 10.01 -8.33
N THR A 95 -0.36 9.12 -8.73
CA THR A 95 -1.49 8.68 -7.88
C THR A 95 -1.07 7.74 -6.75
N LEU A 96 0.08 7.07 -6.89
CA LEU A 96 0.64 6.25 -5.83
C LEU A 96 1.27 7.10 -4.74
N PHE A 97 1.78 8.29 -5.06
CA PHE A 97 2.30 9.24 -4.09
C PHE A 97 1.17 10.16 -3.60
N GLN A 98 0.41 9.72 -2.59
CA GLN A 98 -0.55 10.57 -1.89
C GLN A 98 0.15 11.54 -0.94
N SER A 99 1.18 12.22 -1.42
CA SER A 99 2.01 13.10 -0.60
C SER A 99 1.50 14.53 -0.58
N TYR A 100 0.78 14.98 -1.62
CA TYR A 100 0.27 16.34 -1.68
C TYR A 100 -1.20 16.39 -2.14
N LYS A 101 -2.06 16.95 -1.27
CA LYS A 101 -3.39 17.44 -1.62
C LYS A 101 -3.45 18.94 -1.24
N PRO A 102 -3.87 19.83 -2.14
CA PRO A 102 -3.99 21.27 -1.88
C PRO A 102 -5.17 21.59 -0.95
#